data_AF-A0A120JVM5-F1
#
_entry.id   AF-A0A120JVM5-F1
#
_cell.length_a   1.000
_cell.length_b   1.000
_cell.length_c   1.000
_cell.angle_alpha   90.00
_cell.angle_beta   90.00
_cell.angle_gamma   90.00
#
_symmetry.space_group_name_H-M   'P 1'
#
loop_
_entity.id
_entity.type
_entity.pdbx_description
1 polymer ?
#
loop_
_entity_poly.entity_id
_entity_poly.type
_entity_poly.pdbx_seq_one_letter_code
_entity_poly.pdbx_strand_id
1 'polypeptide(L)'
;MTVPSLLNRTLVMTKRVSRRWRPRSLPQLVMLAFLVVMLPLGILMFQAGQALSELSRLADVSARQAIEESRRARQLSSLALEMERSARQYAVVEQESLLDIYAERHAEFAELLTQQRRLLPGNSDVLALEEQMLLLSQLPVLEPEALDVWLSLFVPFAEHTNAMRQATNQHIDDRIEMIRYQAEAVQSRLWLQTGALVSASLLLMMLFSWLIIRPVRQLERRILSIGSGVEGPLVEDIQGPAELVQLGDRLDWLSTRLSDLEAQKQQFLRHMSHELKTPLASVREGSALLSDGVAGELSPRQREILSLIDSSGRELQRLIEQLLDYNLLQHNQRVALAQVIAQHADLEEVSQGGAFPW
;
A
#
# COMPACT_ATOMS: atom_id res chain seq x y z
N MET A 1 -29.24 45.49 -0.36
CA MET A 1 -29.18 44.39 0.63
C MET A 1 -28.78 43.11 -0.11
N THR A 2 -27.51 42.92 -0.51
CA THR A 2 -26.35 42.36 0.25
C THR A 2 -26.54 40.93 0.75
N VAL A 3 -26.39 39.96 -0.15
CA VAL A 3 -25.98 38.58 0.17
C VAL A 3 -24.92 38.17 -0.86
N PRO A 4 -23.63 38.42 -0.59
CA PRO A 4 -22.66 37.33 -0.81
C PRO A 4 -21.50 37.42 0.20
N SER A 5 -21.57 36.68 1.31
CA SER A 5 -20.44 36.60 2.26
C SER A 5 -20.17 35.21 2.86
N LEU A 6 -20.95 34.19 2.50
CA LEU A 6 -20.84 32.87 3.13
C LEU A 6 -19.98 31.86 2.34
N LEU A 7 -19.80 32.04 1.02
CA LEU A 7 -19.00 31.12 0.19
C LEU A 7 -17.48 31.36 0.28
N ASN A 8 -17.02 32.53 0.72
CA ASN A 8 -15.59 32.83 0.82
C ASN A 8 -14.95 32.35 2.14
N ARG A 9 -15.76 31.94 3.14
CA ARG A 9 -15.26 31.50 4.45
C ARG A 9 -14.89 30.01 4.49
N THR A 10 -15.51 29.18 3.66
CA THR A 10 -15.24 27.73 3.61
C THR A 10 -13.92 27.41 2.90
N LEU A 11 -13.53 28.20 1.89
CA LEU A 11 -12.25 28.06 1.18
C LEU A 11 -11.03 28.48 2.03
N VAL A 12 -11.22 29.35 3.03
CA VAL A 12 -10.13 29.81 3.91
C VAL A 12 -9.85 28.82 5.06
N MET A 13 -10.84 28.02 5.48
CA MET A 13 -10.63 27.01 6.51
C MET A 13 -9.92 25.75 6.01
N THR A 14 -10.11 25.34 4.75
CA THR A 14 -9.38 24.21 4.17
C THR A 14 -7.89 24.52 3.97
N LYS A 15 -7.53 25.78 3.66
CA LYS A 15 -6.12 26.24 3.59
C LYS A 15 -5.40 26.27 4.95
N ARG A 16 -6.13 26.29 6.09
CA ARG A 16 -5.52 26.34 7.44
C ARG A 16 -5.25 24.98 8.08
N VAL A 17 -6.03 23.94 7.75
CA VAL A 17 -5.87 22.60 8.34
C VAL A 17 -4.61 21.90 7.82
N SER A 18 -4.16 22.19 6.59
CA SER A 18 -2.93 21.62 6.00
C SER A 18 -1.62 22.18 6.58
N ARG A 19 -1.65 23.26 7.38
CA ARG A 19 -0.44 23.83 8.00
C ARG A 19 0.09 23.03 9.19
N ARG A 20 -0.71 22.13 9.79
CA ARG A 20 -0.34 21.47 11.06
C ARG A 20 0.42 20.15 10.89
N TRP A 21 0.37 19.53 9.72
CA TRP A 21 1.09 18.29 9.39
C TRP A 21 2.01 18.53 8.19
N ARG A 22 3.15 19.18 8.43
CA ARG A 22 4.26 19.23 7.47
C ARG A 22 5.31 18.22 7.90
N PRO A 23 5.47 17.08 7.21
CA PRO A 23 6.60 16.18 7.47
C PRO A 23 7.89 16.97 7.31
N ARG A 24 8.79 16.82 8.29
CA ARG A 24 9.99 17.67 8.41
C ARG A 24 11.01 17.40 7.31
N SER A 25 11.03 16.19 6.75
CA SER A 25 11.90 15.85 5.62
C SER A 25 11.22 14.95 4.59
N LEU A 26 11.66 15.03 3.34
CA LEU A 26 11.26 14.15 2.25
C LEU A 26 11.58 12.67 2.56
N PRO A 27 12.79 12.30 3.02
CA PRO A 27 13.07 10.92 3.41
C PRO A 27 12.19 10.43 4.56
N GLN A 28 11.84 11.26 5.55
CA GLN A 28 10.88 10.88 6.60
C GLN A 28 9.50 10.60 6.02
N LEU A 29 9.05 11.39 5.04
CA LEU A 29 7.77 11.17 4.38
C LEU A 29 7.76 9.86 3.59
N VAL A 30 8.83 9.59 2.83
CA VAL A 30 8.98 8.32 2.09
C VAL A 30 9.03 7.13 3.07
N MET A 31 9.78 7.26 4.15
CA MET A 31 9.89 6.20 5.17
C MET A 31 8.55 5.97 5.89
N LEU A 32 7.81 7.04 6.21
CA LEU A 32 6.46 6.97 6.74
C LEU A 32 5.51 6.30 5.74
N ALA A 33 5.55 6.69 4.46
CA ALA A 33 4.74 6.09 3.41
C ALA A 33 5.01 4.58 3.30
N PHE A 34 6.29 4.19 3.29
CA PHE A 34 6.69 2.79 3.25
C PHE A 34 6.20 2.03 4.49
N LEU A 35 6.37 2.60 5.68
CA LEU A 35 5.93 1.97 6.93
C LEU A 35 4.41 1.82 6.98
N VAL A 36 3.67 2.85 6.58
CA VAL A 36 2.20 2.84 6.52
C VAL A 36 1.68 1.84 5.49
N VAL A 37 2.36 1.66 4.36
CA VAL A 37 1.99 0.68 3.32
C VAL A 37 2.38 -0.75 3.71
N MET A 38 3.52 -0.94 4.40
CA MET A 38 3.98 -2.27 4.84
C MET A 38 3.24 -2.81 6.06
N LEU A 39 2.79 -1.94 6.98
CA LEU A 39 2.14 -2.36 8.22
C LEU A 39 0.90 -3.24 7.98
N PRO A 40 -0.05 -2.89 7.07
CA PRO A 40 -1.15 -3.77 6.69
C PRO A 40 -0.72 -5.15 6.20
N LEU A 41 0.36 -5.22 5.43
CA LEU A 41 0.89 -6.48 4.90
C LEU A 41 1.43 -7.37 6.03
N GLY A 42 2.14 -6.78 7.00
CA GLY A 42 2.60 -7.49 8.19
C GLY A 42 1.46 -8.03 9.05
N ILE A 43 0.41 -7.22 9.28
CA ILE A 43 -0.80 -7.64 10.00
C ILE A 43 -1.49 -8.80 9.27
N LEU A 44 -1.66 -8.69 7.95
CA LEU A 44 -2.28 -9.72 7.13
C LEU A 44 -1.51 -11.04 7.22
N MET A 45 -0.19 -10.98 7.09
CA MET A 45 0.66 -12.18 7.16
C MET A 45 0.59 -12.85 8.52
N PHE A 46 0.57 -12.06 9.60
CA PHE A 46 0.39 -12.57 10.97
C PHE A 46 -0.99 -13.22 11.16
N GLN A 47 -2.05 -12.55 10.74
CA GLN A 47 -3.42 -13.04 10.87
C GLN A 47 -3.66 -14.32 10.04
N ALA A 48 -3.15 -14.36 8.80
CA ALA A 48 -3.21 -15.55 7.96
C ALA A 48 -2.44 -16.72 8.58
N GLY A 49 -1.26 -16.46 9.16
CA GLY A 49 -0.48 -17.46 9.88
C GLY A 49 -1.22 -18.02 11.09
N GLN A 50 -1.85 -17.17 11.90
CA GLN A 50 -2.67 -17.61 13.04
C GLN A 50 -3.87 -18.45 12.60
N ALA A 51 -4.63 -17.98 11.61
CA ALA A 51 -5.78 -18.70 11.08
C ALA A 51 -5.41 -20.09 10.53
N LEU A 52 -4.29 -20.17 9.79
CA LEU A 52 -3.79 -21.43 9.25
C LEU A 52 -3.36 -22.41 10.36
N SER A 53 -2.64 -21.90 11.38
CA SER A 53 -2.20 -22.72 12.52
C SER A 53 -3.39 -23.25 13.33
N GLU A 54 -4.41 -22.43 13.56
CA GLU A 54 -5.60 -22.82 14.32
C GLU A 54 -6.43 -23.86 13.56
N LEU A 55 -6.68 -23.65 12.26
CA LEU A 55 -7.37 -24.63 11.41
C LEU A 55 -6.60 -25.95 11.32
N SER A 56 -5.28 -25.90 11.12
CA SER A 56 -4.45 -27.10 11.03
C SER A 56 -4.45 -27.89 12.34
N ARG A 57 -4.34 -27.22 13.50
CA ARG A 57 -4.39 -27.86 14.81
C ARG A 57 -5.76 -28.49 15.07
N LEU A 58 -6.84 -27.75 14.74
CA LEU A 58 -8.20 -28.23 14.92
C LEU A 58 -8.48 -29.45 14.03
N ALA A 59 -8.02 -29.43 12.77
CA ALA A 59 -8.14 -30.55 11.85
C ALA A 59 -7.36 -31.79 12.33
N ASP A 60 -6.11 -31.64 12.77
CA ASP A 60 -5.29 -32.76 13.25
C ASP A 60 -5.89 -33.43 14.49
N VAL A 61 -6.28 -32.64 15.50
CA VAL A 61 -6.92 -33.17 16.72
C VAL A 61 -8.24 -33.87 16.38
N SER A 62 -9.07 -33.27 15.54
CA SER A 62 -10.36 -33.84 15.15
C SER A 62 -10.22 -35.11 14.33
N ALA A 63 -9.22 -35.18 13.43
CA ALA A 63 -8.95 -36.38 12.64
C ALA A 63 -8.51 -37.56 13.52
N ARG A 64 -7.63 -37.30 14.50
CA ARG A 64 -7.20 -38.33 15.47
C ARG A 64 -8.38 -38.85 16.30
N GLN A 65 -9.22 -37.94 16.80
CA GLN A 65 -10.42 -38.30 17.56
C GLN A 65 -11.39 -39.15 16.72
N ALA A 66 -11.71 -38.72 15.49
CA ALA A 66 -12.58 -39.47 14.58
C ALA A 66 -12.08 -40.90 14.32
N ILE A 67 -10.75 -41.08 14.17
CA ILE A 67 -10.15 -42.41 13.99
C ILE A 67 -10.33 -43.27 15.24
N GLU A 68 -10.11 -42.73 16.44
CA GLU A 68 -10.29 -43.44 17.71
C GLU A 68 -11.76 -43.80 17.97
N GLU A 69 -12.69 -42.90 17.65
CA GLU A 69 -14.13 -43.11 17.77
C GLU A 69 -14.63 -44.19 16.81
N SER A 70 -14.21 -44.13 15.54
CA SER A 70 -14.51 -45.16 14.53
C SER A 70 -13.90 -46.51 14.91
N ARG A 71 -12.70 -46.53 15.49
CA ARG A 71 -12.05 -47.76 15.97
C ARG A 71 -12.86 -48.39 17.10
N ARG A 72 -13.26 -47.61 18.11
CA ARG A 72 -14.07 -48.09 19.25
C ARG A 72 -15.43 -48.64 18.79
N ALA A 73 -16.12 -47.94 17.90
CA ALA A 73 -17.39 -48.42 17.34
C ALA A 73 -17.24 -49.75 16.56
N ARG A 74 -16.14 -49.92 15.82
CA ARG A 74 -15.81 -51.20 15.17
C ARG A 74 -15.47 -52.32 16.16
N GLN A 75 -14.75 -52.00 17.23
CA GLN A 75 -14.44 -52.96 18.30
C GLN A 75 -15.70 -53.45 19.00
N LEU A 76 -16.61 -52.55 19.37
CA LEU A 76 -17.92 -52.91 19.93
C LEU A 76 -18.69 -53.86 18.98
N SER A 77 -18.72 -53.55 17.69
CA SER A 77 -19.35 -54.44 16.69
C SER A 77 -18.68 -55.81 16.57
N SER A 78 -17.35 -55.90 16.73
CA SER A 78 -16.62 -57.18 16.72
C SER A 78 -16.94 -58.00 17.98
N LEU A 79 -16.89 -57.35 19.15
CA LEU A 79 -17.20 -57.96 20.44
C LEU A 79 -18.63 -58.49 20.47
N ALA A 80 -19.60 -57.74 19.93
CA ALA A 80 -20.98 -58.22 19.84
C ALA A 80 -21.11 -59.53 19.04
N LEU A 81 -20.40 -59.63 17.90
CA LEU A 81 -20.37 -60.85 17.08
C LEU A 81 -19.63 -62.00 17.79
N GLU A 82 -18.55 -61.72 18.50
CA GLU A 82 -17.80 -62.73 19.27
C GLU A 82 -18.62 -63.26 20.46
N MET A 83 -19.37 -62.39 21.12
CA MET A 83 -20.33 -62.75 22.16
C MET A 83 -21.44 -63.65 21.60
N GLU A 84 -22.03 -63.32 20.45
CA GLU A 84 -23.03 -64.17 19.80
C GLU A 84 -22.45 -65.54 19.40
N ARG A 85 -21.23 -65.55 18.83
CA ARG A 85 -20.57 -66.80 18.40
C ARG A 85 -20.27 -67.71 19.59
N SER A 86 -19.71 -67.18 20.67
CA SER A 86 -19.38 -67.96 21.88
C SER A 86 -20.65 -68.51 22.53
N ALA A 87 -21.70 -67.70 22.63
CA ALA A 87 -23.04 -68.10 23.04
C ALA A 87 -23.60 -69.28 22.22
N ARG A 88 -23.61 -69.16 20.88
CA ARG A 88 -24.09 -70.22 19.99
C ARG A 88 -23.23 -71.48 20.02
N GLN A 89 -21.92 -71.34 20.17
CA GLN A 89 -21.01 -72.48 20.28
C GLN A 89 -21.21 -73.22 21.60
N TYR A 90 -21.40 -72.51 22.71
CA TYR A 90 -21.72 -73.12 23.99
C TYR A 90 -23.01 -73.93 23.91
N ALA A 91 -24.05 -73.41 23.23
CA ALA A 91 -25.30 -74.11 23.02
C ALA A 91 -25.19 -75.46 22.28
N VAL A 92 -24.10 -75.68 21.54
CA VAL A 92 -23.87 -76.91 20.78
C VAL A 92 -22.83 -77.83 21.45
N VAL A 93 -21.82 -77.25 22.09
CA VAL A 93 -20.62 -77.95 22.56
C VAL A 93 -20.59 -78.10 24.09
N GLU A 94 -21.36 -77.29 24.82
CA GLU A 94 -21.52 -77.31 26.29
C GLU A 94 -20.19 -77.22 27.09
N GLN A 95 -19.15 -76.60 26.52
CA GLN A 95 -17.86 -76.39 27.18
C GLN A 95 -17.86 -75.13 28.05
N GLU A 96 -17.57 -75.30 29.34
CA GLU A 96 -17.53 -74.21 30.34
C GLU A 96 -16.53 -73.08 30.00
N SER A 97 -15.42 -73.42 29.34
CA SER A 97 -14.43 -72.42 28.87
C SER A 97 -15.00 -71.39 27.89
N LEU A 98 -16.08 -71.70 27.17
CA LEU A 98 -16.77 -70.75 26.29
C LEU A 98 -17.56 -69.70 27.09
N LEU A 99 -18.01 -70.04 28.30
CA LEU A 99 -18.67 -69.09 29.20
C LEU A 99 -17.68 -68.08 29.78
N ASP A 100 -16.46 -68.51 30.09
CA ASP A 100 -15.38 -67.61 30.53
C ASP A 100 -15.03 -66.60 29.44
N ILE A 101 -14.89 -67.07 28.19
CA ILE A 101 -14.65 -66.20 27.02
C ILE A 101 -15.82 -65.23 26.84
N TYR A 102 -17.05 -65.71 26.95
CA TYR A 102 -18.24 -64.86 26.86
C TYR A 102 -18.24 -63.76 27.92
N ALA A 103 -17.97 -64.10 29.18
CA ALA A 103 -17.96 -63.16 30.30
C ALA A 103 -16.86 -62.10 30.15
N GLU A 104 -15.66 -62.50 29.67
CA GLU A 104 -14.57 -61.55 29.38
C GLU A 104 -14.99 -60.55 28.29
N ARG A 105 -15.58 -61.03 27.19
CA ARG A 105 -16.02 -60.18 26.07
C ARG A 105 -17.19 -59.28 26.45
N HIS A 106 -18.10 -59.76 27.28
CA HIS A 106 -19.20 -58.99 27.85
C HIS A 106 -18.67 -57.82 28.70
N ALA A 107 -17.70 -58.08 29.58
CA ALA A 107 -17.07 -57.04 30.40
C ALA A 107 -16.33 -56.00 29.53
N GLU A 108 -15.57 -56.45 28.53
CA GLU A 108 -14.88 -55.57 27.57
C GLU A 108 -15.86 -54.69 26.78
N PHE A 109 -16.99 -55.27 26.33
CA PHE A 109 -18.04 -54.53 25.64
C PHE A 109 -18.68 -53.47 26.56
N ALA A 110 -19.01 -53.83 27.80
CA ALA A 110 -19.62 -52.91 28.77
C ALA A 110 -18.69 -51.72 29.09
N GLU A 111 -17.39 -51.95 29.21
CA GLU A 111 -16.39 -50.89 29.42
C GLU A 111 -16.35 -49.92 28.23
N LEU A 112 -16.24 -50.45 27.01
CA LEU A 112 -16.19 -49.64 25.78
C LEU A 112 -17.51 -48.90 25.52
N LEU A 113 -18.66 -49.51 25.82
CA LEU A 113 -19.98 -48.90 25.69
C LEU A 113 -20.12 -47.67 26.62
N THR A 114 -19.61 -47.78 27.84
CA THR A 114 -19.59 -46.67 28.81
C THR A 114 -18.79 -45.46 28.28
N GLN A 115 -17.69 -45.72 27.57
CA GLN A 115 -16.93 -44.66 26.91
C GLN A 115 -17.68 -44.06 25.71
N GLN A 116 -18.42 -44.89 24.97
CA GLN A 116 -19.20 -44.46 23.80
C GLN A 116 -20.43 -43.61 24.18
N ARG A 117 -21.06 -43.89 25.33
CA ARG A 117 -22.17 -43.08 25.90
C ARG A 117 -21.83 -41.60 26.03
N ARG A 118 -20.57 -41.27 26.34
CA ARG A 118 -20.11 -39.87 26.47
C ARG A 118 -20.12 -39.13 25.14
N LEU A 119 -19.98 -39.85 24.02
CA LEU A 119 -19.97 -39.28 22.68
C LEU A 119 -21.36 -39.04 22.12
N LEU A 120 -22.27 -39.99 22.34
CA LEU A 120 -23.65 -39.94 21.87
C LEU A 120 -24.63 -39.86 23.05
N PRO A 121 -24.65 -38.74 23.81
CA PRO A 121 -25.53 -38.62 24.95
C PRO A 121 -27.00 -38.64 24.51
N GLY A 122 -27.79 -39.55 25.08
CA GLY A 122 -29.21 -39.66 24.79
C GLY A 122 -29.56 -40.38 23.49
N ASN A 123 -28.59 -41.02 22.82
CA ASN A 123 -28.89 -41.91 21.70
C ASN A 123 -29.65 -43.15 22.20
N SER A 124 -30.77 -43.46 21.55
CA SER A 124 -31.68 -44.55 21.95
C SER A 124 -31.04 -45.93 21.86
N ASP A 125 -30.17 -46.16 20.87
CA ASP A 125 -29.50 -47.45 20.68
C ASP A 125 -28.45 -47.70 21.76
N VAL A 126 -27.73 -46.66 22.18
CA VAL A 126 -26.77 -46.76 23.30
C VAL A 126 -27.49 -47.12 24.61
N LEU A 127 -28.64 -46.50 24.88
CA LEU A 127 -29.46 -46.81 26.06
C LEU A 127 -30.02 -48.25 25.99
N ALA A 128 -30.50 -48.67 24.81
CA ALA A 128 -30.98 -50.04 24.61
C ALA A 128 -29.88 -51.08 24.79
N LEU A 129 -28.65 -50.79 24.32
CA LEU A 129 -27.49 -51.65 24.52
C LEU A 129 -27.10 -51.79 25.99
N GLU A 130 -27.19 -50.72 26.79
CA GLU A 130 -26.94 -50.79 28.24
C GLU A 130 -27.94 -51.70 28.94
N GLU A 131 -29.23 -51.60 28.59
CA GLU A 131 -30.28 -52.48 29.13
C GLU A 131 -30.08 -53.94 28.69
N GLN A 132 -29.75 -54.16 27.42
CA GLN A 132 -29.49 -55.49 26.89
C GLN A 132 -28.24 -56.12 27.51
N MET A 133 -27.21 -55.35 27.83
CA MET A 133 -26.03 -55.85 28.55
C MET A 133 -26.37 -56.41 29.93
N LEU A 134 -27.35 -55.84 30.64
CA LEU A 134 -27.83 -56.38 31.93
C LEU A 134 -28.63 -57.67 31.78
N LEU A 135 -29.32 -57.86 30.66
CA LEU A 135 -30.03 -59.10 30.35
C LEU A 135 -29.06 -60.20 29.92
N LEU A 136 -28.08 -59.83 29.08
CA LEU A 136 -27.08 -60.73 28.53
C LEU A 136 -26.06 -61.21 29.59
N SER A 137 -25.88 -60.50 30.71
CA SER A 137 -25.06 -60.98 31.83
C SER A 137 -25.66 -62.18 32.59
N GLN A 138 -26.91 -62.56 32.34
CA GLN A 138 -27.62 -63.62 33.07
C GLN A 138 -27.39 -65.04 32.51
N LEU A 139 -26.62 -65.19 31.41
CA LEU A 139 -26.33 -66.49 30.77
C LEU A 139 -25.81 -67.59 31.72
N PRO A 140 -24.93 -67.33 32.71
CA PRO A 140 -24.33 -68.40 33.53
C PRO A 140 -25.34 -69.20 34.39
N VAL A 141 -26.63 -68.84 34.38
CA VAL A 141 -27.65 -69.32 35.32
C VAL A 141 -28.87 -69.96 34.63
N LEU A 142 -28.90 -70.06 33.29
CA LEU A 142 -30.09 -70.50 32.54
C LEU A 142 -30.12 -72.02 32.29
N GLU A 143 -31.30 -72.64 32.47
CA GLU A 143 -31.56 -74.04 32.08
C GLU A 143 -31.59 -74.21 30.54
N PRO A 144 -31.33 -75.42 30.00
CA PRO A 144 -31.25 -75.67 28.55
C PRO A 144 -32.50 -75.24 27.75
N GLU A 145 -33.68 -75.25 28.37
CA GLU A 145 -34.95 -74.84 27.75
C GLU A 145 -35.07 -73.32 27.52
N ALA A 146 -34.33 -72.50 28.28
CA ALA A 146 -34.33 -71.04 28.17
C ALA A 146 -33.26 -70.50 27.19
N LEU A 147 -32.38 -71.37 26.69
CA LEU A 147 -31.23 -71.01 25.86
C LEU A 147 -31.63 -70.42 24.51
N ASP A 148 -32.69 -70.94 23.88
CA ASP A 148 -33.18 -70.48 22.57
C ASP A 148 -33.77 -69.06 22.66
N VAL A 149 -34.50 -68.78 23.75
CA VAL A 149 -35.04 -67.45 24.04
C VAL A 149 -33.89 -66.47 24.29
N TRP A 150 -32.86 -66.89 25.02
CA TRP A 150 -31.71 -66.04 25.28
C TRP A 150 -30.88 -65.77 24.00
N LEU A 151 -30.66 -66.78 23.16
CA LEU A 151 -30.00 -66.61 21.85
C LEU A 151 -30.77 -65.63 20.93
N SER A 152 -32.09 -65.54 21.07
CA SER A 152 -32.89 -64.57 20.32
C SER A 152 -32.60 -63.10 20.70
N LEU A 153 -32.08 -62.84 21.91
CA LEU A 153 -31.70 -61.49 22.36
C LEU A 153 -30.51 -60.91 21.59
N PHE A 154 -29.69 -61.75 20.93
CA PHE A 154 -28.57 -61.26 20.11
C PHE A 154 -29.00 -60.55 18.84
N VAL A 155 -30.20 -60.85 18.31
CA VAL A 155 -30.71 -60.20 17.10
C VAL A 155 -30.90 -58.69 17.33
N PRO A 156 -31.73 -58.24 18.31
CA PRO A 156 -31.87 -56.81 18.57
C PRO A 156 -30.58 -56.18 19.12
N PHE A 157 -29.73 -56.95 19.82
CA PHE A 157 -28.42 -56.46 20.27
C PHE A 157 -27.45 -56.14 19.11
N ALA A 158 -27.39 -57.01 18.09
CA ALA A 158 -26.61 -56.77 16.88
C ALA A 158 -27.17 -55.58 16.08
N GLU A 159 -28.49 -55.43 16.01
CA GLU A 159 -29.15 -54.29 15.38
C GLU A 159 -28.78 -52.96 16.05
N HIS A 160 -28.92 -52.86 17.38
CA HIS A 160 -28.53 -51.65 18.11
C HIS A 160 -27.03 -51.39 18.05
N THR A 161 -26.19 -52.43 18.04
CA THR A 161 -24.73 -52.28 17.89
C THR A 161 -24.38 -51.69 16.52
N ASN A 162 -25.02 -52.16 15.45
CA ASN A 162 -24.81 -51.62 14.11
C ASN A 162 -25.42 -50.21 13.95
N ALA A 163 -26.58 -49.93 14.56
CA ALA A 163 -27.19 -48.62 14.58
C ALA A 163 -26.32 -47.59 15.32
N MET A 164 -25.77 -47.95 16.48
CA MET A 164 -24.80 -47.13 17.21
C MET A 164 -23.54 -46.87 16.38
N ARG A 165 -23.01 -47.87 15.67
CA ARG A 165 -21.87 -47.70 14.76
C ARG A 165 -22.20 -46.72 13.64
N GLN A 166 -23.40 -46.82 13.05
CA GLN A 166 -23.87 -45.90 12.03
C GLN A 166 -24.04 -44.48 12.57
N ALA A 167 -24.64 -44.31 13.76
CA ALA A 167 -24.79 -43.03 14.43
C ALA A 167 -23.42 -42.39 14.75
N THR A 168 -22.43 -43.20 15.12
CA THR A 168 -21.06 -42.74 15.35
C THR A 168 -20.42 -42.23 14.06
N ASN A 169 -20.56 -42.97 12.95
CA ASN A 169 -20.06 -42.52 11.65
C ASN A 169 -20.74 -41.23 11.19
N GLN A 170 -22.06 -41.12 11.35
CA GLN A 170 -22.81 -39.90 11.03
C GLN A 170 -22.32 -38.71 11.87
N HIS A 171 -22.09 -38.90 13.17
CA HIS A 171 -21.54 -37.86 14.04
C HIS A 171 -20.16 -37.38 13.58
N ILE A 172 -19.29 -38.30 13.14
CA ILE A 172 -17.98 -37.97 12.57
C ILE A 172 -18.14 -37.18 11.26
N ASP A 173 -19.01 -37.63 10.37
CA ASP A 173 -19.25 -36.98 9.07
C ASP A 173 -19.78 -35.55 9.25
N ASP A 174 -20.79 -35.35 10.11
CA ASP A 174 -21.35 -34.03 10.44
C ASP A 174 -20.28 -33.08 10.97
N ARG A 175 -19.37 -33.60 11.81
CA ARG A 175 -18.27 -32.83 12.38
C ARG A 175 -17.21 -32.47 11.34
N ILE A 176 -16.89 -33.37 10.41
CA ILE A 176 -15.99 -33.09 9.29
C ILE A 176 -16.59 -31.99 8.40
N GLU A 177 -17.89 -32.04 8.11
CA GLU A 177 -18.58 -31.01 7.35
C GLU A 177 -18.55 -29.65 8.05
N MET A 178 -18.77 -29.62 9.37
CA MET A 178 -18.67 -28.41 10.16
C MET A 178 -17.26 -27.78 10.09
N ILE A 179 -16.21 -28.59 10.18
CA ILE A 179 -14.81 -28.14 10.04
C ILE A 179 -14.56 -27.57 8.65
N ARG A 180 -15.04 -28.26 7.60
CA ARG A 180 -14.92 -27.80 6.20
C ARG A 180 -15.61 -26.45 6.01
N TYR A 181 -16.84 -26.30 6.50
CA TYR A 181 -17.59 -25.05 6.44
C TYR A 181 -16.88 -23.92 7.19
N GLN A 182 -16.35 -24.19 8.38
CA GLN A 182 -15.56 -23.21 9.13
C GLN A 182 -14.29 -22.79 8.38
N ALA A 183 -13.59 -23.74 7.75
CA ALA A 183 -12.40 -23.46 6.95
C ALA A 183 -12.72 -22.55 5.76
N GLU A 184 -13.80 -22.83 5.02
CA GLU A 184 -14.26 -21.99 3.90
C GLU A 184 -14.70 -20.59 4.36
N ALA A 185 -15.39 -20.50 5.49
CA ALA A 185 -15.79 -19.22 6.09
C ALA A 185 -14.57 -18.39 6.52
N VAL A 186 -13.54 -19.02 7.10
CA VAL A 186 -12.28 -18.35 7.44
C VAL A 186 -11.54 -17.91 6.17
N GLN A 187 -11.44 -18.79 5.17
CA GLN A 187 -10.77 -18.49 3.90
C GLN A 187 -11.42 -17.32 3.17
N SER A 188 -12.75 -17.30 3.06
CA SER A 188 -13.49 -16.21 2.42
C SER A 188 -13.32 -14.87 3.15
N ARG A 189 -13.33 -14.86 4.49
CA ARG A 189 -13.03 -13.66 5.29
C ARG A 189 -11.60 -13.17 5.05
N LEU A 190 -10.61 -14.06 5.00
CA LEU A 190 -9.22 -13.72 4.70
C LEU A 190 -9.06 -13.12 3.31
N TRP A 191 -9.78 -13.64 2.29
CA TRP A 191 -9.77 -13.05 0.94
C TRP A 191 -10.38 -11.64 0.92
N LEU A 192 -11.51 -11.42 1.59
CA LEU A 192 -12.12 -10.09 1.70
C LEU A 192 -11.21 -9.09 2.41
N GLN A 193 -10.59 -9.50 3.53
CA GLN A 193 -9.63 -8.66 4.25
C GLN A 193 -8.39 -8.38 3.42
N THR A 194 -7.88 -9.37 2.69
CA THR A 194 -6.75 -9.21 1.78
C THR A 194 -7.07 -8.20 0.69
N GLY A 195 -8.22 -8.35 0.02
CA GLY A 195 -8.68 -7.39 -0.98
C GLY A 195 -8.80 -5.97 -0.43
N ALA A 196 -9.46 -5.81 0.72
CA ALA A 196 -9.64 -4.50 1.36
C ALA A 196 -8.30 -3.84 1.75
N LEU A 197 -7.37 -4.59 2.35
CA LEU A 197 -6.06 -4.07 2.73
C LEU A 197 -5.19 -3.72 1.52
N VAL A 198 -5.18 -4.56 0.48
CA VAL A 198 -4.46 -4.27 -0.77
C VAL A 198 -5.00 -3.02 -1.44
N SER A 199 -6.33 -2.88 -1.55
CA SER A 199 -6.96 -1.68 -2.09
C SER A 199 -6.63 -0.43 -1.27
N ALA A 200 -6.68 -0.52 0.06
CA ALA A 200 -6.30 0.59 0.95
C ALA A 200 -4.82 0.98 0.78
N SER A 201 -3.92 0.00 0.67
CA SER A 201 -2.49 0.23 0.40
C SER A 201 -2.25 0.88 -0.96
N LEU A 202 -2.98 0.48 -2.00
CA LEU A 202 -2.90 1.11 -3.33
C LEU A 202 -3.36 2.58 -3.29
N LEU A 203 -4.45 2.87 -2.59
CA LEU A 203 -4.94 4.23 -2.39
C LEU A 203 -3.92 5.10 -1.63
N LEU A 204 -3.32 4.56 -0.57
CA LEU A 204 -2.26 5.22 0.17
C LEU A 204 -1.01 5.47 -0.70
N MET A 205 -0.59 4.48 -1.50
CA MET A 205 0.52 4.62 -2.44
C MET A 205 0.24 5.73 -3.46
N MET A 206 -0.97 5.78 -4.02
CA MET A 206 -1.37 6.83 -4.97
C MET A 206 -1.40 8.21 -4.30
N LEU A 207 -1.89 8.30 -3.06
CA LEU A 207 -1.90 9.53 -2.26
C LEU A 207 -0.47 10.03 -1.98
N PHE A 208 0.43 9.17 -1.49
CA PHE A 208 1.82 9.54 -1.22
C PHE A 208 2.57 9.90 -2.50
N SER A 209 2.35 9.16 -3.59
CA SER A 209 2.90 9.49 -4.92
C SER A 209 2.47 10.89 -5.36
N TRP A 210 1.17 11.21 -5.27
CA TRP A 210 0.65 12.54 -5.58
C TRP A 210 1.26 13.63 -4.69
N LEU A 211 1.40 13.35 -3.39
CA LEU A 211 1.93 14.29 -2.41
C LEU A 211 3.43 14.58 -2.59
N ILE A 212 4.20 13.65 -3.15
CA ILE A 212 5.63 13.80 -3.47
C ILE A 212 5.85 14.42 -4.85
N ILE A 213 5.13 13.97 -5.88
CA ILE A 213 5.34 14.41 -7.27
C ILE A 213 4.91 15.86 -7.46
N ARG A 214 3.80 16.28 -6.84
CA ARG A 214 3.25 17.62 -7.07
C ARG A 214 4.22 18.76 -6.70
N PRO A 215 4.87 18.78 -5.52
CA PRO A 215 5.82 19.84 -5.17
C PRO A 215 7.12 19.78 -6.00
N VAL A 216 7.58 18.58 -6.37
CA VAL A 216 8.76 18.44 -7.24
C VAL A 216 8.52 19.07 -8.61
N ARG A 217 7.34 18.83 -9.21
CA ARG A 217 6.93 19.48 -10.47
C ARG A 217 6.74 20.99 -10.35
N GLN A 218 6.51 21.54 -9.16
CA GLN A 218 6.49 22.99 -8.95
C GLN A 218 7.90 23.55 -8.98
N LEU A 219 8.84 22.88 -8.33
CA LEU A 219 10.25 23.29 -8.30
C LEU A 219 10.89 23.22 -9.69
N GLU A 220 10.61 22.15 -10.45
CA GLU A 220 11.06 22.00 -11.84
C GLU A 220 10.61 23.19 -12.72
N ARG A 221 9.32 23.56 -12.64
CA ARG A 221 8.78 24.72 -13.36
C ARG A 221 9.46 26.03 -12.95
N ARG A 222 9.78 26.20 -11.66
CA ARG A 222 10.48 27.38 -11.14
C ARG A 222 11.92 27.46 -11.69
N ILE A 223 12.65 26.34 -11.69
CA ILE A 223 14.01 26.27 -12.25
C ILE A 223 14.00 26.61 -13.75
N LEU A 224 13.05 26.05 -14.51
CA LEU A 224 12.91 26.35 -15.94
C LEU A 224 12.57 27.83 -16.18
N SER A 225 11.73 28.44 -15.34
CA SER A 225 11.44 29.88 -15.45
C SER A 225 12.68 30.75 -15.26
N ILE A 226 13.52 30.46 -14.27
CA ILE A 226 14.79 31.17 -14.02
C ILE A 226 15.74 31.01 -15.22
N GLY A 227 15.86 29.79 -15.77
CA GLY A 227 16.72 29.53 -16.92
C GLY A 227 16.25 30.22 -18.21
N SER A 228 14.94 30.39 -18.37
CA SER A 228 14.35 31.06 -19.53
C SER A 228 14.42 32.61 -19.47
N GLY A 229 14.77 33.19 -18.32
CA GLY A 229 14.84 34.65 -18.13
C GLY A 229 13.47 35.33 -18.09
N VAL A 230 12.38 34.55 -18.01
CA VAL A 230 11.02 35.04 -17.84
C VAL A 230 10.78 35.20 -16.34
N GLU A 231 10.56 36.43 -15.87
CA GLU A 231 9.95 36.66 -14.56
C GLU A 231 8.54 36.07 -14.61
N GLY A 232 8.43 34.79 -14.28
CA GLY A 232 7.16 34.09 -14.23
C GLY A 232 6.22 34.77 -13.23
N PRO A 233 4.90 34.60 -13.38
CA PRO A 233 3.92 35.17 -12.46
C PRO A 233 4.27 34.76 -11.02
N LEU A 234 3.87 35.57 -10.03
CA LEU A 234 4.02 35.34 -8.59
C LEU A 234 3.43 33.97 -8.18
N VAL A 235 4.13 32.87 -8.44
CA VAL A 235 3.60 31.53 -8.18
C VAL A 235 3.53 31.33 -6.67
N GLU A 236 2.37 30.85 -6.22
CA GLU A 236 2.03 30.52 -4.83
C GLU A 236 3.18 29.83 -4.07
N ASP A 237 3.32 30.15 -2.78
CA ASP A 237 4.20 29.46 -1.81
C ASP A 237 4.28 27.95 -2.11
N ILE A 238 5.49 27.42 -2.30
CA ILE A 238 5.70 25.97 -2.50
C ILE A 238 5.05 25.23 -1.33
N GLN A 239 4.02 24.44 -1.63
CA GLN A 239 3.32 23.66 -0.63
C GLN A 239 3.88 22.25 -0.64
N GLY A 240 4.69 21.91 0.35
CA GLY A 240 5.30 20.59 0.44
C GLY A 240 5.99 20.29 1.78
N PRO A 241 6.74 19.17 1.84
CA PRO A 241 7.63 18.83 2.96
C PRO A 241 8.60 19.98 3.23
N ALA A 242 9.00 20.15 4.50
CA ALA A 242 9.77 21.34 4.90
C ALA A 242 11.09 21.52 4.13
N GLU A 243 11.74 20.44 3.72
CA GLU A 243 12.94 20.48 2.86
C GLU A 243 12.67 21.03 1.46
N LEU A 244 11.55 20.66 0.82
CA LEU A 244 11.20 21.17 -0.50
C LEU A 244 10.81 22.65 -0.44
N VAL A 245 10.17 23.07 0.65
CA VAL A 245 9.89 24.50 0.90
C VAL A 245 11.19 25.28 1.08
N GLN A 246 12.10 24.80 1.93
CA GLN A 246 13.42 25.44 2.11
C GLN A 246 14.23 25.50 0.81
N LEU A 247 14.12 24.48 -0.04
CA LEU A 247 14.78 24.49 -1.35
C LEU A 247 14.14 25.53 -2.29
N GLY A 248 12.82 25.71 -2.21
CA GLY A 248 12.11 26.82 -2.84
C GLY A 248 12.64 28.17 -2.42
N ASP A 249 12.72 28.42 -1.10
CA ASP A 249 13.21 29.69 -0.55
C ASP A 249 14.65 30.00 -1.01
N ARG A 250 15.52 28.97 -1.06
CA ARG A 250 16.89 29.10 -1.56
C ARG A 250 16.94 29.40 -3.06
N LEU A 251 16.05 28.80 -3.84
CA LEU A 251 15.95 29.04 -5.27
C LEU A 251 15.47 30.47 -5.55
N ASP A 252 14.52 30.97 -4.76
CA ASP A 252 14.03 32.35 -4.85
C ASP A 252 15.12 33.38 -4.47
N TRP A 253 15.88 33.10 -3.42
CA TRP A 253 17.06 33.90 -3.07
C TRP A 253 18.09 33.95 -4.21
N LEU A 254 18.38 32.80 -4.83
CA LEU A 254 19.32 32.70 -5.95
C LEU A 254 18.81 33.44 -7.19
N SER A 255 17.51 33.33 -7.50
CA SER A 255 16.86 34.07 -8.59
C SER A 255 17.00 35.58 -8.39
N THR A 256 16.69 36.06 -7.18
CA THR A 256 16.81 37.48 -6.82
C THR A 256 18.26 37.96 -6.96
N ARG A 257 19.21 37.18 -6.45
CA ARG A 257 20.64 37.50 -6.55
C ARG A 257 21.15 37.55 -7.99
N LEU A 258 20.66 36.66 -8.86
CA LEU A 258 20.97 36.67 -10.29
C LEU A 258 20.42 37.93 -10.98
N SER A 259 19.18 38.31 -10.68
CA SER A 259 18.57 39.54 -11.20
C SER A 259 19.35 40.78 -10.78
N ASP A 260 19.72 40.87 -9.49
CA ASP A 260 20.55 41.97 -8.97
C ASP A 260 21.91 42.06 -9.67
N LEU A 261 22.58 40.93 -9.90
CA LEU A 261 23.87 40.89 -10.60
C LEU A 261 23.74 41.31 -12.07
N GLU A 262 22.68 40.89 -12.76
CA GLU A 262 22.42 41.31 -14.13
C GLU A 262 22.15 42.82 -14.20
N ALA A 263 21.37 43.37 -13.27
CA ALA A 263 21.13 44.81 -13.16
C ALA A 263 22.42 45.60 -12.89
N GLN A 264 23.28 45.12 -11.98
CA GLN A 264 24.58 45.73 -11.70
C GLN A 264 25.50 45.69 -12.93
N LYS A 265 25.54 44.57 -13.67
CA LYS A 265 26.30 44.44 -14.92
C LYS A 265 25.86 45.49 -15.94
N GLN A 266 24.55 45.68 -16.11
CA GLN A 266 24.02 46.68 -17.03
C GLN A 266 24.35 48.11 -16.61
N GLN A 267 24.21 48.41 -15.32
CA GLN A 267 24.56 49.73 -14.79
C GLN A 267 26.05 50.03 -14.98
N PHE A 268 26.92 49.06 -14.72
CA PHE A 268 28.36 49.18 -14.97
C PHE A 268 28.67 49.45 -16.44
N LEU A 269 28.08 48.69 -17.37
CA LEU A 269 28.31 48.88 -18.81
C LEU A 269 27.83 50.26 -19.31
N ARG A 270 26.65 50.72 -18.85
CA ARG A 270 26.15 52.06 -19.17
C ARG A 270 27.11 53.14 -18.65
N HIS A 271 27.55 53.02 -17.39
CA HIS A 271 28.46 53.97 -16.79
C HIS A 271 29.80 54.01 -17.53
N MET A 272 30.41 52.86 -17.83
CA MET A 272 31.65 52.78 -18.60
C MET A 272 31.52 53.37 -20.00
N SER A 273 30.37 53.25 -20.66
CA SER A 273 30.15 53.95 -21.94
C SER A 273 30.25 55.45 -21.82
N HIS A 274 29.58 56.04 -20.83
CA HIS A 274 29.58 57.49 -20.63
C HIS A 274 30.99 57.99 -20.34
N GLU A 275 31.72 57.31 -19.45
CA GLU A 275 33.10 57.64 -19.10
C GLU A 275 34.09 57.49 -20.26
N LEU A 276 33.83 56.58 -21.23
CA LEU A 276 34.68 56.42 -22.42
C LEU A 276 34.31 57.38 -23.56
N LYS A 277 33.04 57.75 -23.72
CA LYS A 277 32.57 58.67 -24.77
C LYS A 277 33.14 60.07 -24.60
N THR A 278 33.19 60.57 -23.37
CA THR A 278 33.70 61.92 -23.05
C THR A 278 35.16 62.14 -23.47
N PRO A 279 36.16 61.35 -23.03
CA PRO A 279 37.55 61.55 -23.44
C PRO A 279 37.76 61.27 -24.93
N LEU A 280 37.01 60.33 -25.52
CA LEU A 280 37.09 60.06 -26.96
C LEU A 280 36.58 61.25 -27.78
N ALA A 281 35.49 61.90 -27.35
CA ALA A 281 34.98 63.11 -27.97
C ALA A 281 36.03 64.25 -27.90
N SER A 282 36.68 64.43 -26.74
CA SER A 282 37.75 65.43 -26.59
C SER A 282 38.96 65.16 -27.49
N VAL A 283 39.40 63.90 -27.64
CA VAL A 283 40.50 63.55 -28.56
C VAL A 283 40.11 63.81 -30.01
N ARG A 284 38.88 63.48 -30.41
CA ARG A 284 38.38 63.73 -31.76
C ARG A 284 38.22 65.22 -32.06
N GLU A 285 37.69 66.00 -31.12
CA GLU A 285 37.55 67.45 -31.24
C GLU A 285 38.91 68.14 -31.34
N GLY A 286 39.88 67.76 -30.49
CA GLY A 286 41.25 68.24 -30.58
C GLY A 286 41.91 67.90 -31.92
N SER A 287 41.70 66.67 -32.42
CA SER A 287 42.17 66.26 -33.75
C SER A 287 41.53 67.09 -34.87
N ALA A 288 40.22 67.37 -34.78
CA ALA A 288 39.48 68.17 -35.75
C ALA A 288 39.97 69.63 -35.77
N LEU A 289 40.12 70.26 -34.60
CA LEU A 289 40.64 71.64 -34.47
C LEU A 289 42.06 71.78 -35.05
N LEU A 290 42.92 70.78 -34.84
CA LEU A 290 44.24 70.74 -35.46
C LEU A 290 44.13 70.61 -36.99
N SER A 291 43.24 69.75 -37.48
CA SER A 291 43.00 69.54 -38.92
C SER A 291 42.48 70.79 -39.63
N ASP A 292 41.59 71.55 -38.97
CA ASP A 292 40.99 72.79 -39.47
C ASP A 292 41.97 73.98 -39.46
N GLY A 293 43.21 73.77 -38.99
CA GLY A 293 44.27 74.79 -39.00
C GLY A 293 44.13 75.84 -37.89
N VAL A 294 43.24 75.63 -36.92
CA VAL A 294 42.98 76.57 -35.81
C VAL A 294 44.23 76.82 -34.95
N ALA A 295 45.13 75.83 -34.86
CA ALA A 295 46.38 75.92 -34.12
C ALA A 295 47.62 76.25 -34.99
N GLY A 296 47.45 76.53 -36.29
CA GLY A 296 48.52 76.83 -37.25
C GLY A 296 48.61 75.86 -38.43
N GLU A 297 49.49 76.14 -39.39
CA GLU A 297 49.68 75.29 -40.58
C GLU A 297 50.39 73.97 -40.23
N LEU A 298 49.76 72.85 -40.61
CA LEU A 298 50.32 71.52 -40.44
C LEU A 298 51.22 71.13 -41.62
N SER A 299 52.36 70.51 -41.33
CA SER A 299 53.19 69.85 -42.35
C SER A 299 52.44 68.66 -42.99
N PRO A 300 52.80 68.26 -44.22
CA PRO A 300 52.17 67.12 -44.90
C PRO A 300 52.16 65.83 -44.06
N ARG A 301 53.26 65.57 -43.33
CA ARG A 301 53.39 64.39 -42.47
C ARG A 301 52.54 64.44 -41.21
N GLN A 302 52.35 65.63 -40.62
CA GLN A 302 51.44 65.83 -39.48
C GLN A 302 49.99 65.62 -39.88
N ARG A 303 49.60 66.05 -41.09
CA ARG A 303 48.25 65.86 -41.63
C ARG A 303 47.90 64.38 -41.84
N GLU A 304 48.86 63.58 -42.29
CA GLU A 304 48.73 62.13 -42.45
C GLU A 304 48.62 61.38 -41.10
N ILE A 305 49.34 61.83 -40.06
CA ILE A 305 49.20 61.28 -38.70
C ILE A 305 47.83 61.62 -38.09
N LEU A 306 47.35 62.86 -38.29
CA LEU A 306 46.03 63.30 -37.80
C LEU A 306 44.88 62.53 -38.44
N SER A 307 44.96 62.20 -39.73
CA SER A 307 43.95 61.38 -40.38
C SER A 307 43.91 59.94 -39.82
N LEU A 308 45.07 59.39 -39.45
CA LEU A 308 45.17 58.09 -38.77
C LEU A 308 44.55 58.13 -37.36
N ILE A 309 44.79 59.20 -36.59
CA ILE A 309 44.21 59.38 -35.25
C ILE A 309 42.68 59.52 -35.34
N ASP A 310 42.16 60.33 -36.26
CA ASP A 310 40.71 60.53 -36.41
C ASP A 310 40.01 59.26 -36.90
N SER A 311 40.56 58.55 -37.89
CA SER A 311 40.03 57.24 -38.33
C SER A 311 40.02 56.20 -37.21
N SER A 312 41.09 56.11 -36.43
CA SER A 312 41.16 55.22 -35.26
C SER A 312 40.15 55.62 -34.18
N GLY A 313 39.96 56.92 -33.93
CA GLY A 313 38.98 57.44 -32.98
C GLY A 313 37.53 57.14 -33.37
N ARG A 314 37.20 57.25 -34.66
CA ARG A 314 35.88 56.86 -35.21
C ARG A 314 35.63 55.37 -35.06
N GLU A 315 36.64 54.55 -35.33
CA GLU A 315 36.53 53.10 -35.18
C GLU A 315 36.32 52.69 -33.72
N LEU A 316 37.04 53.30 -32.78
CA LEU A 316 36.88 53.04 -31.35
C LEU A 316 35.47 53.41 -30.87
N GLN A 317 34.94 54.55 -31.34
CA GLN A 317 33.57 54.98 -31.02
C GLN A 317 32.55 53.96 -31.53
N ARG A 318 32.69 53.53 -32.78
CA ARG A 318 31.83 52.53 -33.41
C ARG A 318 31.82 51.22 -32.62
N LEU A 319 32.99 50.75 -32.17
CA LEU A 319 33.12 49.55 -31.36
C LEU A 319 32.45 49.68 -29.98
N ILE A 320 32.58 50.84 -29.32
CA ILE A 320 31.92 51.12 -28.04
C ILE A 320 30.40 51.10 -28.21
N GLU A 321 29.88 51.77 -29.23
CA GLU A 321 28.45 51.82 -29.55
C GLU A 321 27.90 50.41 -29.83
N GLN A 322 28.60 49.62 -30.65
CA GLN A 322 28.20 48.23 -30.95
C GLN A 322 28.17 47.31 -29.72
N LEU A 323 29.11 47.45 -28.80
CA LEU A 323 29.17 46.63 -27.59
C LEU A 323 27.99 46.92 -26.64
N LEU A 324 27.58 48.19 -26.57
CA LEU A 324 26.43 48.62 -25.77
C LEU A 324 25.13 48.19 -26.40
N ASP A 325 24.98 48.41 -27.70
CA ASP A 325 23.80 48.02 -28.46
C ASP A 325 23.59 46.52 -28.38
N TYR A 326 24.66 45.72 -28.49
CA TYR A 326 24.58 44.27 -28.31
C TYR A 326 24.06 43.88 -26.93
N ASN A 327 24.56 44.49 -25.85
CA ASN A 327 24.09 44.19 -24.48
C ASN A 327 22.64 44.64 -24.24
N LEU A 328 22.25 45.80 -24.76
CA LEU A 328 20.89 46.34 -24.68
C LEU A 328 19.90 45.47 -25.47
N LEU A 329 20.27 45.04 -26.67
CA LEU A 329 19.45 44.17 -27.51
C LEU A 329 19.27 42.78 -26.88
N GLN A 330 20.34 42.19 -26.33
CA GLN A 330 20.26 40.90 -25.62
C GLN A 330 19.31 40.97 -24.41
N HIS A 331 19.32 42.08 -23.67
CA HIS A 331 18.40 42.27 -22.57
C HIS A 331 16.95 42.47 -23.04
N ASN A 332 16.72 43.33 -24.03
CA ASN A 332 15.38 43.59 -24.55
C ASN A 332 14.75 42.37 -25.25
N GLN A 333 15.53 41.56 -25.95
CA GLN A 333 15.06 40.29 -26.52
C GLN A 333 14.63 39.31 -25.42
N ARG A 334 15.35 39.23 -24.30
CA ARG A 334 14.95 38.42 -23.15
C ARG A 334 13.62 38.88 -22.56
N VAL A 335 13.42 40.19 -22.40
CA VAL A 335 12.16 40.76 -21.88
C VAL A 335 10.99 40.56 -22.85
N ALA A 336 11.21 40.70 -24.16
CA ALA A 336 10.17 40.51 -25.16
C ALA A 336 9.73 39.04 -25.28
N LEU A 337 10.67 38.10 -25.28
CA LEU A 337 10.36 36.66 -25.28
C LEU A 337 9.64 36.24 -24.00
N ALA A 338 10.01 36.82 -22.86
CA ALA A 338 9.32 36.62 -21.59
C ALA A 338 7.84 37.04 -21.63
N GLN A 339 7.53 38.19 -22.22
CA GLN A 339 6.15 38.67 -22.35
C GLN A 339 5.31 37.79 -23.27
N VAL A 340 5.88 37.29 -24.37
CA VAL A 340 5.17 36.41 -25.32
C VAL A 340 4.87 35.05 -24.68
N ILE A 341 5.83 34.46 -23.96
CA ILE A 341 5.64 33.15 -23.29
C ILE A 341 4.60 33.26 -22.16
N ALA A 342 4.62 34.35 -21.37
CA ALA A 342 3.61 34.60 -20.34
C ALA A 342 2.20 34.72 -20.94
N GLN A 343 2.05 35.43 -22.07
CA GLN A 343 0.76 35.54 -22.77
C GLN A 343 0.24 34.21 -23.32
N HIS A 344 1.12 33.27 -23.70
CA HIS A 344 0.69 31.97 -24.22
C HIS A 344 0.38 30.96 -23.09
N ALA A 345 1.09 31.04 -21.95
CA ALA A 345 0.80 30.21 -20.78
C ALA A 345 -0.59 30.50 -20.18
N ASP A 346 -1.01 31.77 -20.15
CA ASP A 346 -2.37 32.16 -19.72
C ASP A 346 -3.47 31.63 -20.67
N LEU A 347 -3.16 31.44 -21.97
CA LEU A 347 -4.13 30.92 -22.95
C LEU A 347 -4.29 29.39 -22.87
N GLU A 348 -3.25 28.65 -22.49
CA GLU A 348 -3.37 27.21 -22.23
C GLU A 348 -4.15 26.91 -20.93
N GLU A 349 -3.98 27.72 -19.88
CA GLU A 349 -4.72 27.55 -18.62
C GLU A 349 -6.21 27.88 -18.79
N VAL A 350 -6.56 28.84 -19.67
CA VAL A 350 -7.95 29.14 -20.04
C VAL A 350 -8.56 28.06 -20.96
N SER A 351 -7.77 27.39 -21.81
CA SER A 351 -8.31 26.32 -22.68
C SER A 351 -8.48 24.97 -21.96
N GLN A 352 -7.64 24.65 -20.97
CA GLN A 352 -7.78 23.43 -20.15
C GLN A 352 -8.89 23.52 -19.09
N GLY A 353 -9.38 24.72 -18.76
CA GLY A 353 -10.53 24.94 -17.88
C GLY A 353 -11.90 24.76 -18.54
N GLY A 354 -11.96 24.47 -19.84
CA GLY A 354 -13.18 24.58 -20.64
C GLY A 354 -13.42 23.47 -21.67
N ALA A 355 -13.27 22.18 -21.33
CA ALA A 355 -14.01 21.09 -21.96
C ALA A 355 -13.62 19.72 -21.37
N PHE A 356 -14.54 19.09 -20.63
CA PHE A 356 -15.09 17.75 -20.88
C PHE A 356 -16.07 17.42 -19.74
N PRO A 357 -17.39 17.34 -19.99
CA PRO A 357 -18.27 16.54 -19.16
C PRO A 357 -18.07 15.05 -19.48
N TRP A 358 -18.41 14.20 -18.50
CA TRP A 358 -18.31 12.73 -18.41
C TRP A 358 -17.09 12.20 -17.67
#